data_AF-A0A3B8MX64-F1
#
_entry.id   AF-A0A3B8MX64-F1
#
_cell.length_a   1.000
_cell.length_b   1.000
_cell.length_c   1.000
_cell.angle_alpha   90.00
_cell.angle_beta   90.00
_cell.angle_gamma   90.00
#
_symmetry.space_group_name_H-M   'P 1'
#
loop_
_entity.id
_entity.type
_entity.pdbx_description
1 polymer ?
#
loop_
_entity_poly.entity_id
_entity_poly.type
_entity_poly.pdbx_seq_one_letter_code
_entity_poly.pdbx_strand_id
1 'polypeptide(L)' 'IIEMRYGLYNGKVRTQREIAKMLGISRSYVSRIEKKALNKLFKELSM' A
#
# COMPACT_ATOMS: atom_id res chain seq x y z
N ILE A 1 -1.96 2.96 2.99
CA ILE A 1 -1.52 2.41 1.68
C ILE A 1 -2.07 1.01 1.45
N ILE A 2 -1.81 0.04 2.34
CA ILE A 2 -2.30 -1.34 2.22
C ILE A 2 -3.83 -1.40 2.08
N GLU A 3 -4.58 -0.75 2.97
CA GLU A 3 -6.06 -0.73 2.88
C GLU A 3 -6.57 -0.25 1.52
N MET A 4 -5.95 0.78 0.94
CA MET A 4 -6.32 1.30 -0.39
C MET A 4 -5.84 0.40 -1.54
N ARG A 5 -4.68 -0.27 -1.40
CA ARG A 5 -4.12 -1.17 -2.42
C ARG A 5 -4.90 -2.47 -2.52
N TYR A 6 -5.43 -2.97 -1.40
CA TYR A 6 -6.09 -4.27 -1.30
C TYR A 6 -7.60 -4.14 -1.00
N GLY A 7 -8.16 -2.93 -1.02
CA GLY A 7 -9.60 -2.70 -0.86
C GLY A 7 -10.14 -3.09 0.51
N LEU A 8 -9.33 -3.07 1.57
CA LEU A 8 -9.67 -3.66 2.88
C LEU A 8 -10.78 -2.93 3.64
N TYR A 9 -11.07 -1.67 3.30
CA TYR A 9 -12.10 -0.88 3.97
C TYR A 9 -13.42 -0.80 3.20
N ASN A 10 -13.37 -0.62 1.87
CA ASN A 10 -14.55 -0.37 1.04
C ASN A 10 -14.62 -1.24 -0.22
N GLY A 11 -13.82 -2.32 -0.29
CA GLY A 11 -13.71 -3.20 -1.45
C GLY A 11 -13.05 -2.56 -2.68
N LYS A 12 -12.78 -1.24 -2.67
CA LYS A 12 -12.24 -0.53 -3.82
C LYS A 12 -10.72 -0.59 -3.84
N VAL A 13 -10.20 -1.41 -4.73
CA VAL A 13 -8.77 -1.48 -5.04
C VAL A 13 -8.33 -0.23 -5.79
N ARG A 14 -7.18 0.31 -5.41
CA ARG A 14 -6.51 1.42 -6.11
C ARG A 14 -5.09 1.03 -6.49
N THR A 15 -4.63 1.49 -7.64
CA THR A 15 -3.24 1.38 -8.08
C THR A 15 -2.33 2.30 -7.25
N GLN A 16 -1.03 1.99 -7.21
CA GLN A 16 -0.05 2.89 -6.58
C GLN A 16 -0.05 4.30 -7.20
N ARG A 17 -0.32 4.41 -8.52
CA ARG A 17 -0.41 5.69 -9.24
C ARG A 17 -1.62 6.51 -8.79
N GLU A 18 -2.78 5.88 -8.61
CA GLU A 18 -3.98 6.57 -8.11
C GLU A 18 -3.81 7.02 -6.67
N ILE A 19 -3.22 6.18 -5.82
CA ILE A 19 -2.92 6.53 -4.43
C ILE A 19 -1.90 7.67 -4.37
N ALA A 20 -0.87 7.63 -5.21
CA ALA A 20 0.12 8.70 -5.32
C ALA A 20 -0.51 10.04 -5.68
N LYS A 21 -1.39 10.05 -6.70
CA LYS A 21 -2.15 11.24 -7.10
C LYS A 21 -3.05 11.75 -5.96
N MET A 22 -3.76 10.86 -5.27
CA MET A 22 -4.65 11.22 -4.16
C MET A 22 -3.91 11.84 -2.97
N LEU A 23 -2.72 11.34 -2.66
CA LEU A 23 -1.93 11.77 -1.51
C LEU A 23 -0.92 12.89 -1.83
N GLY A 24 -0.82 13.33 -3.09
CA GLY A 24 0.15 14.34 -3.50
C GLY A 24 1.62 13.91 -3.36
N ILE A 25 1.91 12.61 -3.46
CA ILE A 25 3.27 12.05 -3.34
C ILE A 25 3.67 11.26 -4.59
N SER A 26 4.95 10.97 -4.75
CA SER A 26 5.41 10.17 -5.88
C SER A 26 4.96 8.71 -5.79
N ARG A 27 4.71 8.08 -6.96
CA ARG A 27 4.41 6.64 -7.05
C ARG A 27 5.50 5.79 -6.41
N SER A 28 6.76 6.17 -6.58
CA SER A 28 7.89 5.48 -5.96
C SER A 28 7.82 5.55 -4.43
N TYR A 29 7.34 6.64 -3.85
CA TYR A 29 7.17 6.72 -2.40
C TYR A 29 6.06 5.79 -1.90
N VAL A 30 4.92 5.74 -2.60
CA VAL A 30 3.86 4.75 -2.33
C VAL A 30 4.40 3.32 -2.38
N SER A 31 5.19 2.99 -3.40
CA SER A 31 5.82 1.67 -3.53
C SER A 31 6.74 1.33 -2.36
N ARG A 32 7.54 2.29 -1.87
CA ARG A 32 8.40 2.08 -0.69
C ARG A 32 7.58 1.78 0.57
N ILE A 33 6.51 2.53 0.80
CA ILE A 33 5.62 2.32 1.96
C ILE A 33 4.94 0.95 1.86
N GLU A 34 4.42 0.57 0.70
CA GLU A 34 3.80 -0.74 0.48
C GLU A 34 4.78 -1.88 0.75
N LYS A 35 6.00 -1.82 0.19
CA LYS A 35 7.04 -2.83 0.42
C LYS A 35 7.40 -2.96 1.91
N LYS A 36 7.56 -1.84 2.61
CA LYS A 36 7.88 -1.84 4.05
C LYS A 36 6.77 -2.51 4.87
N ALA A 37 5.51 -2.21 4.56
CA ALA A 37 4.36 -2.77 5.26
C ALA A 37 4.22 -4.28 5.00
N LEU A 38 4.33 -4.72 3.74
CA LEU A 38 4.28 -6.15 3.39
C LEU A 38 5.42 -6.95 4.01
N ASN A 39 6.64 -6.42 4.02
CA ASN A 39 7.77 -7.08 4.67
C ASN A 39 7.56 -7.23 6.19
N LYS A 40 6.98 -6.21 6.84
CA LYS A 40 6.63 -6.31 8.27
C LYS A 40 5.58 -7.41 8.47
N LEU A 41 4.51 -7.41 7.69
CA LEU A 41 3.46 -8.42 7.78
C LEU A 41 3.99 -9.84 7.56
N PHE A 42 4.81 -10.03 6.52
CA PHE A 42 5.43 -11.32 6.23
C PHE A 42 6.26 -11.83 7.41
N LYS A 43 7.09 -10.95 8.00
CA LYS A 43 7.91 -11.28 9.16
C LYS A 43 7.07 -11.76 10.35
N GLU A 44 5.98 -11.05 10.66
CA GLU A 44 5.08 -11.41 11.76
C GLU A 44 4.31 -12.71 11.50
N LEU A 45 4.01 -13.04 10.24
CA LEU A 45 3.31 -14.29 9.87
C LEU A 45 4.23 -15.51 9.77
N SER A 46 5.53 -15.28 9.53
CA SER A 46 6.54 -16.33 9.43
C SER A 46 7.21 -16.69 10.76
N MET A 47 6.86 -15.98 11.84
CA MET A 47 7.27 -16.26 13.23
C MET A 47 6.22 -17.12 13.92
#